data_AF-A0A943LGN6-F1
#
_entry.id   AF-A0A943LGN6-F1
#
_cell.length_a   1.000
_cell.length_b   1.000
_cell.length_c   1.000
_cell.angle_alpha   90.00
_cell.angle_beta   90.00
_cell.angle_gamma   90.00
#
_symmetry.space_group_name_H-M   'P 1'
#
loop_
_entity.id
_entity.type
_entity.pdbx_description
1 polymer ?
#
loop_
_entity_poly.entity_id
_entity_poly.type
_entity_poly.pdbx_seq_one_letter_code
_entity_poly.pdbx_strand_id
1 'polypeptide(L)'
;MGIFKRMSNMIKGKVNSTLDEMENPIELLDQKIKDMEEQLSKAKLNSAQVLGNVHEIEKKMNAAKNESVDYDSKVKLALSKNNEDLAKRALAKKVDADKKYESLVTTYNTSKAQADALKKNLRALEEELEKTRSYRDEAAARYSTAKASKKVNEVLANVETKTNSINIDNIERKIAREEAMANGLGELKNIDDFDSEFEQLGDVDIDAELEKYKSGL
;
A
#
# COMPACT_ATOMS: atom_id res chain seq x y z
N MET A 1 16.85 15.32 11.03
CA MET A 1 15.66 15.91 10.39
C MET A 1 15.59 15.42 8.95
N GLY A 2 14.88 14.32 8.75
CA GLY A 2 15.02 13.45 7.58
C GLY A 2 14.33 13.94 6.31
N ILE A 3 14.89 13.52 5.19
CA ILE A 3 14.36 13.44 3.82
C ILE A 3 12.83 13.27 3.75
N PHE A 4 12.24 12.48 4.64
CA PHE A 4 10.79 12.29 4.80
C PHE A 4 9.99 13.60 5.03
N LYS A 5 10.52 14.55 5.80
CA LYS A 5 9.86 15.85 6.04
C LYS A 5 9.92 16.75 4.80
N ARG A 6 10.94 16.58 3.95
CA ARG A 6 11.06 17.27 2.66
C ARG A 6 10.08 16.69 1.64
N MET A 7 9.86 15.37 1.64
CA MET A 7 8.84 14.71 0.81
C MET A 7 7.42 15.12 1.21
N SER A 8 7.11 15.11 2.51
CA SER A 8 5.80 15.54 3.03
C SER A 8 5.51 17.03 2.79
N ASN A 9 6.51 17.90 2.91
CA ASN A 9 6.35 19.33 2.63
C ASN A 9 6.21 19.62 1.12
N MET A 10 6.76 18.78 0.24
CA MET A 10 6.56 18.92 -1.21
C MET A 10 5.11 18.58 -1.61
N ILE A 11 4.46 17.68 -0.88
CA ILE A 11 3.04 17.30 -1.08
C ILE A 11 2.10 18.41 -0.56
N LYS A 12 2.39 19.04 0.58
CA LYS A 12 1.54 20.11 1.13
C LYS A 12 1.69 21.46 0.41
N GLY A 13 2.83 21.71 -0.24
CA GLY A 13 3.16 23.02 -0.80
C GLY A 13 2.56 23.36 -2.16
N LYS A 14 1.86 22.43 -2.84
CA LYS A 14 1.39 22.64 -4.22
C LYS A 14 -0.09 22.33 -4.48
N VAL A 15 -0.88 22.10 -3.44
CA VAL A 15 -2.32 21.81 -3.55
C VAL A 15 -3.18 23.08 -3.61
N ASN A 16 -2.58 24.27 -3.46
CA ASN A 16 -3.37 25.52 -3.35
C ASN A 16 -3.50 26.33 -4.65
N SER A 17 -3.08 25.85 -5.83
CA SER A 17 -3.29 26.61 -7.08
C SER A 17 -3.38 25.82 -8.39
N THR A 18 -3.58 24.50 -8.37
CA THR A 18 -3.68 23.68 -9.60
C THR A 18 -4.89 22.75 -9.61
N LEU A 19 -5.96 23.12 -8.89
CA LEU A 19 -7.22 22.36 -8.93
C LEU A 19 -8.07 22.70 -10.17
N ASP A 20 -7.86 23.88 -10.78
CA ASP A 20 -8.66 24.36 -11.91
C ASP A 20 -8.09 24.01 -13.29
N GLU A 21 -6.89 23.42 -13.38
CA GLU A 21 -6.20 23.14 -14.66
C GLU A 21 -5.90 21.65 -14.91
N MET A 22 -6.27 20.75 -13.99
CA MET A 22 -6.09 19.30 -14.17
C MET A 22 -7.45 18.66 -14.49
N GLU A 23 -7.77 18.58 -15.79
CA GLU A 23 -9.05 18.08 -16.31
C GLU A 23 -9.39 16.63 -15.91
N ASN A 24 -8.41 15.82 -15.45
CA ASN A 24 -8.63 14.42 -15.10
C ASN A 24 -7.87 13.97 -13.83
N PRO A 25 -8.57 13.76 -12.69
CA PRO A 25 -7.94 13.29 -11.44
C PRO A 25 -7.35 11.88 -11.53
N ILE A 26 -7.72 11.09 -12.54
CA ILE A 26 -7.18 9.73 -12.75
C ILE A 26 -5.76 9.79 -13.33
N GLU A 27 -5.50 10.70 -14.27
CA GLU A 27 -4.16 10.88 -14.85
C GLU A 27 -3.13 11.32 -13.82
N LEU A 28 -3.56 12.12 -12.85
CA LEU A 28 -2.77 12.49 -11.68
C LEU A 28 -2.36 11.27 -10.82
N LEU A 29 -3.31 10.36 -10.57
CA LEU A 29 -3.06 9.14 -9.81
C LEU A 29 -2.15 8.19 -10.59
N ASP A 30 -2.34 8.07 -11.91
CA ASP A 30 -1.47 7.28 -12.78
C ASP A 30 -0.03 7.83 -12.78
N GLN A 31 0.14 9.15 -12.84
CA GLN A 31 1.47 9.77 -12.75
C GLN A 31 2.11 9.53 -11.37
N LYS A 32 1.34 9.64 -10.29
CA LYS A 32 1.83 9.33 -8.94
C LYS A 32 2.29 7.87 -8.82
N ILE A 33 1.54 6.92 -9.39
CA ILE A 33 1.91 5.50 -9.42
C ILE A 33 3.25 5.31 -10.14
N LYS A 34 3.44 5.94 -11.32
CA LYS A 34 4.70 5.88 -12.06
C LYS A 34 5.88 6.44 -11.25
N ASP A 35 5.70 7.59 -10.61
CA ASP A 35 6.74 8.20 -9.78
C ASP A 35 7.11 7.29 -8.59
N MET A 36 6.12 6.65 -7.96
CA MET A 36 6.33 5.69 -6.88
C MET A 36 7.05 4.42 -7.36
N GLU A 37 6.71 3.90 -8.54
CA GLU A 37 7.39 2.76 -9.16
C GLU A 37 8.86 3.06 -9.46
N GLU A 38 9.15 4.25 -10.00
CA GLU A 38 10.52 4.69 -10.28
C GLU A 38 11.33 4.83 -8.99
N GLN A 39 10.73 5.43 -7.95
CA GLN A 39 11.36 5.55 -6.63
C GLN A 39 11.62 4.18 -6.01
N LEU A 40 10.66 3.25 -6.10
CA LEU A 40 10.81 1.90 -5.61
C LEU A 40 11.94 1.16 -6.32
N SER A 41 12.03 1.29 -7.66
CA SER A 41 13.11 0.70 -8.45
C SER A 41 14.48 1.23 -8.03
N LYS A 42 14.62 2.57 -7.91
CA LYS A 42 15.85 3.22 -7.42
C LYS A 42 16.20 2.76 -6.00
N ALA A 43 15.21 2.66 -5.11
CA ALA A 43 15.41 2.21 -3.74
C ALA A 43 15.85 0.74 -3.68
N LYS A 44 15.32 -0.14 -4.55
CA LYS A 44 15.73 -1.54 -4.67
C LYS A 44 17.18 -1.66 -5.11
N LEU A 45 17.61 -0.91 -6.12
CA LEU A 45 19.00 -0.90 -6.60
C LEU A 45 19.98 -0.45 -5.51
N ASN A 46 19.68 0.68 -4.84
CA ASN A 46 20.51 1.17 -3.75
C ASN A 46 20.56 0.18 -2.57
N SER A 47 19.43 -0.44 -2.25
CA SER A 47 19.39 -1.45 -1.18
C SER A 47 20.19 -2.69 -1.54
N ALA A 48 20.15 -3.14 -2.80
CA ALA A 48 20.95 -4.27 -3.27
C ALA A 48 22.45 -4.02 -3.08
N GLN A 49 22.93 -2.81 -3.35
CA GLN A 49 24.33 -2.44 -3.08
C GLN A 49 24.68 -2.54 -1.59
N VAL A 50 23.81 -2.05 -0.71
CA VAL A 50 24.01 -2.13 0.75
C VAL A 50 24.02 -3.58 1.23
N LEU A 51 23.08 -4.41 0.75
CA LEU A 51 23.05 -5.84 1.07
C LEU A 51 24.30 -6.56 0.56
N GLY A 52 24.77 -6.22 -0.65
CA GLY A 52 26.03 -6.74 -1.20
C GLY A 52 27.21 -6.45 -0.28
N ASN A 53 27.33 -5.20 0.19
CA ASN A 53 28.38 -4.81 1.13
C ASN A 53 28.28 -5.58 2.47
N VAL A 54 27.07 -5.83 2.97
CA VAL A 54 26.87 -6.67 4.18
C VAL A 54 27.41 -8.09 3.96
N HIS A 55 27.12 -8.70 2.81
CA HIS A 55 27.63 -10.03 2.47
C HIS A 55 29.15 -10.05 2.32
N GLU A 56 29.76 -9.01 1.76
CA GLU A 56 31.22 -8.91 1.71
C GLU A 56 31.85 -8.82 3.10
N ILE A 57 31.26 -8.03 4.00
CA ILE A 57 31.72 -7.92 5.39
C ILE A 57 31.56 -9.27 6.10
N GLU A 58 30.43 -9.94 5.92
CA GLU A 58 30.17 -11.28 6.46
C GLU A 58 31.22 -12.31 5.98
N LYS A 59 31.56 -12.29 4.69
CA LYS A 59 32.60 -13.15 4.13
C LYS A 59 33.96 -12.87 4.76
N LYS A 60 34.35 -11.60 4.91
CA LYS A 60 35.60 -11.20 5.56
C LYS A 60 35.62 -11.60 7.04
N MET A 61 34.49 -11.45 7.73
CA MET A 61 34.31 -11.84 9.13
C MET A 61 34.50 -13.35 9.28
N ASN A 62 33.83 -14.16 8.46
CA ASN A 62 33.96 -15.62 8.49
C ASN A 62 35.37 -16.08 8.13
N ALA A 63 36.05 -15.40 7.20
CA ALA A 63 37.44 -15.69 6.88
C ALA A 63 38.37 -15.45 8.09
N ALA A 64 38.22 -14.32 8.79
CA ALA A 64 38.99 -14.02 10.00
C ALA A 64 38.72 -15.02 11.13
N LYS A 65 37.46 -15.46 11.27
CA LYS A 65 37.08 -16.51 12.22
C LYS A 65 37.79 -17.83 11.91
N ASN A 66 37.78 -18.24 10.65
CA ASN A 66 38.43 -19.48 10.22
C ASN A 66 39.95 -19.40 10.38
N GLU A 67 40.55 -18.24 10.11
CA GLU A 67 41.98 -17.98 10.35
C GLU A 67 42.33 -18.14 11.84
N SER A 68 41.51 -17.61 12.75
CA SER A 68 41.70 -17.82 14.19
C SER A 68 41.64 -19.31 14.58
N VAL A 69 40.65 -20.06 14.07
CA VAL A 69 40.50 -21.50 14.33
C VAL A 69 41.70 -22.31 13.80
N ASP A 70 42.23 -21.94 12.63
CA ASP A 70 43.42 -22.58 12.05
C ASP A 70 44.67 -22.32 12.92
N TYR A 71 44.89 -21.06 13.34
CA TYR A 71 46.00 -20.76 14.24
C TYR A 71 45.85 -21.40 15.63
N ASP A 72 44.64 -21.51 16.16
CA ASP A 72 44.38 -22.26 17.40
C ASP A 72 44.81 -23.72 17.28
N SER A 73 44.49 -24.35 16.15
CA SER A 73 44.91 -25.72 15.85
C SER A 73 46.43 -25.84 15.73
N LYS A 74 47.10 -24.85 15.12
CA LYS A 74 48.57 -24.78 15.03
C LYS A 74 49.24 -24.57 16.38
N VAL A 75 48.65 -23.76 17.27
CA VAL A 75 49.11 -23.60 18.67
C VAL A 75 49.09 -24.94 19.38
N LYS A 76 47.96 -25.67 19.33
CA LYS A 76 47.81 -26.99 19.95
C LYS A 76 48.84 -28.00 19.42
N LEU A 77 49.07 -28.01 18.11
CA LEU A 77 50.05 -28.89 17.48
C LEU A 77 51.51 -28.55 17.87
N ALA A 78 51.84 -27.27 17.99
CA ALA A 78 53.18 -26.86 18.43
C ALA A 78 53.44 -27.24 19.89
N LEU A 79 52.44 -27.06 20.76
CA LEU A 79 52.50 -27.48 22.16
C LEU A 79 52.60 -29.00 22.31
N SER A 80 51.87 -29.79 21.51
CA SER A 80 51.98 -31.25 21.55
C SER A 80 53.37 -31.77 21.13
N LYS A 81 54.16 -30.93 20.45
CA LYS A 81 55.55 -31.22 20.07
C LYS A 81 56.57 -30.54 20.98
N ASN A 82 56.16 -29.98 22.12
CA ASN A 82 56.99 -29.23 23.07
C ASN A 82 57.77 -28.05 22.41
N ASN A 83 57.22 -27.46 21.35
CA ASN A 83 57.83 -26.30 20.68
C ASN A 83 57.10 -25.01 21.09
N GLU A 84 57.48 -24.47 22.25
CA GLU A 84 56.83 -23.29 22.82
C GLU A 84 57.03 -22.01 21.99
N ASP A 85 58.20 -21.82 21.38
CA ASP A 85 58.47 -20.65 20.53
C ASP A 85 57.54 -20.61 19.32
N LEU A 86 57.34 -21.76 18.67
CA LEU A 86 56.40 -21.88 17.55
C LEU A 86 54.95 -21.68 18.02
N ALA A 87 54.59 -22.21 19.20
CA ALA A 87 53.27 -22.02 19.78
C ALA A 87 52.99 -20.54 20.08
N LYS A 88 53.95 -19.80 20.66
CA LYS A 88 53.84 -18.35 20.92
C LYS A 88 53.65 -17.55 19.63
N ARG A 89 54.38 -17.89 18.57
CA ARG A 89 54.23 -17.25 17.25
C ARG A 89 52.85 -17.51 16.63
N ALA A 90 52.36 -18.75 16.67
CA ALA A 90 51.03 -19.08 16.18
C ALA A 90 49.93 -18.40 17.01
N LEU A 91 50.11 -18.31 18.33
CA LEU A 91 49.18 -17.64 19.24
C LEU A 91 49.10 -16.14 18.95
N ALA A 92 50.22 -15.48 18.67
CA ALA A 92 50.20 -14.07 18.26
C ALA A 92 49.34 -13.85 17.00
N LYS A 93 49.47 -14.74 16.01
CA LYS A 93 48.63 -14.69 14.79
C LYS A 93 47.15 -14.97 15.07
N LYS A 94 46.85 -15.91 15.96
CA LYS A 94 45.47 -16.15 16.42
C LYS A 94 44.88 -14.88 17.04
N VAL A 95 45.62 -14.23 17.95
CA VAL A 95 45.17 -13.00 18.62
C VAL A 95 44.90 -11.87 17.62
N ASP A 96 45.74 -11.73 16.59
CA ASP A 96 45.52 -10.75 15.51
C ASP A 96 44.24 -11.08 14.71
N ALA A 97 44.02 -12.36 14.38
CA ALA A 97 42.82 -12.82 13.69
C ALA A 97 41.54 -12.63 14.54
N ASP A 98 41.61 -12.88 15.85
CA ASP A 98 40.52 -12.67 16.80
C ASP A 98 40.13 -11.17 16.86
N LYS A 99 41.11 -10.28 17.01
CA LYS A 99 40.86 -8.82 17.00
C LYS A 99 40.21 -8.35 15.71
N LYS A 100 40.68 -8.87 14.57
CA LYS A 100 40.10 -8.57 13.26
C LYS A 100 38.66 -9.08 13.15
N TYR A 101 38.39 -10.30 13.64
CA TYR A 101 37.05 -10.85 13.70
C TYR A 101 36.11 -9.98 14.54
N GLU A 102 36.50 -9.62 15.76
CA GLU A 102 35.70 -8.77 16.66
C GLU A 102 35.36 -7.40 16.06
N SER A 103 36.34 -6.78 15.41
CA SER A 103 36.13 -5.53 14.67
C SER A 103 35.10 -5.71 13.55
N LEU A 104 35.23 -6.78 12.75
CA LEU A 104 34.31 -7.09 11.65
C LEU A 104 32.90 -7.46 12.13
N VAL A 105 32.76 -8.13 13.29
CA VAL A 105 31.45 -8.43 13.91
C VAL A 105 30.72 -7.12 14.22
N THR A 106 31.42 -6.14 14.79
CA THR A 106 30.83 -4.84 15.13
C THR A 106 30.34 -4.10 13.87
N THR A 107 31.17 -4.09 12.82
CA THR A 107 30.79 -3.52 11.52
C THR A 107 29.61 -4.28 10.89
N TYR A 108 29.66 -5.61 10.87
CA TYR A 108 28.60 -6.46 10.32
C TYR A 108 27.26 -6.18 11.00
N ASN A 109 27.22 -6.15 12.33
CA ASN A 109 25.98 -5.91 13.07
C ASN A 109 25.37 -4.54 12.74
N THR A 110 26.21 -3.51 12.64
CA THR A 110 25.78 -2.16 12.26
C THR A 110 25.22 -2.12 10.84
N SER A 111 25.94 -2.69 9.87
CA SER A 111 25.52 -2.72 8.47
C SER A 111 24.28 -3.60 8.26
N LYS A 112 24.15 -4.70 9.00
CA LYS A 112 22.97 -5.58 8.97
C LYS A 112 21.73 -4.86 9.47
N ALA A 113 21.83 -4.15 10.59
CA ALA A 113 20.72 -3.34 11.11
C ALA A 113 20.25 -2.28 10.10
N GLN A 114 21.19 -1.62 9.41
CA GLN A 114 20.88 -0.68 8.34
C GLN A 114 20.19 -1.37 7.15
N ALA A 115 20.69 -2.53 6.71
CA ALA A 115 20.09 -3.29 5.63
C ALA A 115 18.67 -3.77 5.97
N ASP A 116 18.42 -4.19 7.20
CA ASP A 116 17.09 -4.63 7.63
C ASP A 116 16.10 -3.46 7.74
N ALA A 117 16.56 -2.28 8.15
CA ALA A 117 15.76 -1.06 8.09
C ALA A 117 15.39 -0.70 6.64
N LEU A 118 16.33 -0.80 5.70
CA LEU A 118 16.07 -0.58 4.27
C LEU A 118 15.04 -1.58 3.72
N LYS A 119 15.16 -2.87 4.03
CA LYS A 119 14.17 -3.88 3.64
C LYS A 119 12.78 -3.55 4.16
N LYS A 120 12.67 -3.10 5.41
CA LYS A 120 11.39 -2.72 6.01
C LYS A 120 10.76 -1.51 5.31
N ASN A 121 11.57 -0.51 4.96
CA ASN A 121 11.13 0.66 4.21
C ASN A 121 10.71 0.30 2.78
N LEU A 122 11.42 -0.62 2.12
CA LEU A 122 11.03 -1.11 0.79
C LEU A 122 9.66 -1.79 0.80
N ARG A 123 9.40 -2.65 1.79
CA ARG A 123 8.09 -3.29 1.96
C ARG A 123 6.98 -2.26 2.17
N ALA A 124 7.22 -1.25 3.00
CA ALA A 124 6.25 -0.18 3.22
C ALA A 124 5.95 0.62 1.94
N LEU A 125 6.97 0.87 1.10
CA LEU A 125 6.78 1.51 -0.21
C LEU A 125 5.97 0.63 -1.18
N GLU A 126 6.21 -0.69 -1.18
CA GLU A 126 5.44 -1.66 -1.97
C GLU A 126 3.98 -1.69 -1.55
N GLU A 127 3.71 -1.74 -0.24
CA GLU A 127 2.34 -1.70 0.30
C GLU A 127 1.62 -0.39 -0.03
N GLU A 128 2.31 0.76 0.05
CA GLU A 128 1.73 2.06 -0.29
C GLU A 128 1.43 2.19 -1.79
N LEU A 129 2.29 1.62 -2.64
CA LEU A 129 2.06 1.56 -4.09
C LEU A 129 0.80 0.75 -4.41
N GLU A 130 0.64 -0.40 -3.77
CA GLU A 130 -0.54 -1.25 -3.99
C GLU A 130 -1.83 -0.60 -3.51
N LYS A 131 -1.80 0.06 -2.35
CA LYS A 131 -2.92 0.89 -1.87
C LYS A 131 -3.26 2.01 -2.85
N THR A 132 -2.24 2.67 -3.40
CA THR A 132 -2.44 3.76 -4.37
C THR A 132 -3.06 3.26 -5.67
N ARG A 133 -2.66 2.08 -6.15
CA ARG A 133 -3.27 1.41 -7.32
C ARG A 133 -4.74 1.06 -7.08
N SER A 134 -5.03 0.45 -5.93
CA SER A 134 -6.40 0.10 -5.53
C SER A 134 -7.29 1.35 -5.46
N TYR A 135 -6.78 2.41 -4.84
CA TYR A 135 -7.48 3.70 -4.77
C TYR A 135 -7.70 4.32 -6.16
N ARG A 136 -6.73 4.21 -7.06
CA ARG A 136 -6.87 4.66 -8.46
C ARG A 136 -7.99 3.92 -9.17
N ASP A 137 -8.02 2.60 -9.06
CA ASP A 137 -9.04 1.76 -9.72
C ASP A 137 -10.45 2.10 -9.21
N GLU A 138 -10.60 2.27 -7.88
CA GLU A 138 -11.85 2.71 -7.27
C GLU A 138 -12.26 4.12 -7.73
N ALA A 139 -11.30 5.06 -7.73
CA ALA A 139 -11.55 6.43 -8.18
C ALA A 139 -11.94 6.48 -9.66
N ALA A 140 -11.32 5.66 -10.51
CA ALA A 140 -11.63 5.57 -11.94
C ALA A 140 -13.05 5.05 -12.18
N ALA A 141 -13.48 4.01 -11.45
CA ALA A 141 -14.84 3.50 -11.51
C ALA A 141 -15.87 4.57 -11.10
N ARG A 142 -15.64 5.24 -9.97
CA ARG A 142 -16.50 6.33 -9.48
C ARG A 142 -16.55 7.51 -10.45
N TYR A 143 -15.41 7.90 -11.03
CA TYR A 143 -15.32 8.98 -12.01
C TYR A 143 -16.07 8.64 -13.30
N SER A 144 -15.98 7.40 -13.78
CA SER A 144 -16.73 6.91 -14.95
C SER A 144 -18.24 6.99 -14.71
N THR A 145 -18.72 6.51 -13.55
CA THR A 145 -20.14 6.62 -13.17
C THR A 145 -20.60 8.07 -13.06
N ALA A 146 -19.82 8.94 -12.41
CA ALA A 146 -20.14 10.36 -12.29
C ALA A 146 -20.21 11.06 -13.66
N LYS A 147 -19.27 10.75 -14.57
CA LYS A 147 -19.26 11.27 -15.94
C LYS A 147 -20.44 10.76 -16.77
N ALA A 148 -20.80 9.49 -16.64
CA ALA A 148 -21.97 8.90 -17.28
C ALA A 148 -23.27 9.56 -16.78
N SER A 149 -23.44 9.70 -15.46
CA SER A 149 -24.60 10.39 -14.88
C SER A 149 -24.69 11.85 -15.32
N LYS A 150 -23.56 12.58 -15.33
CA LYS A 150 -23.51 13.95 -15.86
C LYS A 150 -23.94 13.99 -17.33
N LYS A 151 -23.46 13.04 -18.15
CA LYS A 151 -23.81 12.99 -19.58
C LYS A 151 -25.28 12.65 -19.81
N VAL A 152 -25.85 11.72 -19.06
CA VAL A 152 -27.28 11.39 -19.09
C VAL A 152 -28.12 12.60 -18.69
N ASN A 153 -27.74 13.29 -17.61
CA ASN A 153 -28.43 14.51 -17.18
C ASN A 153 -28.30 15.65 -18.20
N GLU A 154 -27.15 15.83 -18.84
CA GLU A 154 -26.96 16.79 -19.94
C GLU A 154 -27.80 16.42 -21.17
N VAL A 155 -27.92 15.13 -21.52
CA VAL A 155 -28.77 14.68 -22.64
C VAL A 155 -30.24 14.88 -22.29
N LEU A 156 -30.68 14.55 -21.07
CA LEU A 156 -32.05 14.79 -20.62
C LEU A 156 -32.38 16.30 -20.58
N ALA A 157 -31.48 17.13 -20.07
CA ALA A 157 -31.62 18.59 -20.09
C ALA A 157 -31.59 19.17 -21.52
N ASN A 158 -30.82 18.59 -22.44
CA ASN A 158 -30.81 18.96 -23.86
C ASN A 158 -32.02 18.42 -24.63
N VAL A 159 -32.67 17.37 -24.14
CA VAL A 159 -33.92 16.82 -24.67
C VAL A 159 -35.12 17.65 -24.18
N GLU A 160 -35.08 18.17 -22.95
CA GLU A 160 -36.10 19.12 -22.43
C GLU A 160 -35.98 20.54 -23.00
N THR A 161 -34.83 20.93 -23.58
CA THR A 161 -34.63 22.25 -24.22
C THR A 161 -35.01 22.30 -25.71
N LYS A 162 -35.84 21.36 -26.18
CA LYS A 162 -36.64 21.52 -27.40
C LYS A 162 -38.08 21.96 -27.10
N THR A 163 -38.25 23.00 -26.28
CA THR A 163 -39.43 23.88 -26.42
C THR A 163 -39.14 25.27 -25.90
N ASN A 164 -39.49 26.26 -26.71
CA ASN A 164 -39.23 27.68 -26.58
C ASN A 164 -39.74 28.33 -25.28
N SER A 165 -39.08 29.46 -24.98
CA SER A 165 -39.56 30.70 -24.34
C SER A 165 -39.31 30.93 -22.84
N ILE A 166 -38.81 32.14 -22.59
CA ILE A 166 -38.24 32.72 -21.37
C ILE A 166 -39.37 33.31 -20.50
N ASN A 167 -39.27 33.21 -19.17
CA ASN A 167 -39.75 34.26 -18.26
C ASN A 167 -39.11 34.19 -16.87
N ILE A 168 -38.69 35.36 -16.37
CA ILE A 168 -37.75 35.58 -15.26
C ILE A 168 -38.37 35.39 -13.85
N ASP A 169 -39.71 35.34 -13.73
CA ASP A 169 -40.41 35.06 -12.45
C ASP A 169 -40.28 33.60 -11.96
N ASN A 170 -39.66 32.73 -12.77
CA ASN A 170 -39.47 31.32 -12.43
C ASN A 170 -38.21 31.04 -11.62
N ILE A 171 -37.27 31.99 -11.49
CA ILE A 171 -35.97 31.74 -10.84
C ILE A 171 -36.11 31.65 -9.32
N GLU A 172 -36.89 32.54 -8.69
CA GLU A 172 -37.17 32.49 -7.25
C GLU A 172 -37.99 31.26 -6.86
N ARG A 173 -38.94 30.85 -7.72
CA ARG A 173 -39.65 29.58 -7.54
C ARG A 173 -38.76 28.36 -7.77
N LYS A 174 -37.73 28.46 -8.63
CA LYS A 174 -36.77 27.37 -8.89
C LYS A 174 -35.83 27.15 -7.72
N ILE A 175 -35.37 28.20 -7.05
CA ILE A 175 -34.53 28.06 -5.85
C ILE A 175 -35.30 27.38 -4.71
N ALA A 176 -36.55 27.80 -4.45
CA ALA A 176 -37.40 27.16 -3.45
C ALA A 176 -37.81 25.71 -3.82
N ARG A 177 -37.88 25.39 -5.13
CA ARG A 177 -38.15 24.01 -5.61
C ARG A 177 -36.91 23.11 -5.55
N GLU A 178 -35.72 23.65 -5.82
CA GLU A 178 -34.44 22.94 -5.75
C GLU A 178 -34.09 22.58 -4.29
N GLU A 179 -34.34 23.49 -3.34
CA GLU A 179 -34.18 23.21 -1.89
C GLU A 179 -35.18 22.17 -1.37
N ALA A 180 -36.41 22.14 -1.91
CA ALA A 180 -37.40 21.11 -1.61
C ALA A 180 -37.12 19.77 -2.34
N MET A 181 -36.55 19.78 -3.55
CA MET A 181 -36.16 18.57 -4.31
C MET A 181 -34.91 17.89 -3.73
N ALA A 182 -33.93 18.65 -3.24
CA ALA A 182 -32.76 18.09 -2.58
C ALA A 182 -33.12 17.33 -1.29
N ASN A 183 -34.09 17.85 -0.53
CA ASN A 183 -34.63 17.17 0.66
C ASN A 183 -35.58 16.01 0.28
N GLY A 184 -36.43 16.18 -0.75
CA GLY A 184 -37.36 15.15 -1.21
C GLY A 184 -36.70 13.94 -1.90
N LEU A 185 -35.58 14.11 -2.60
CA LEU A 185 -34.83 13.00 -3.24
C LEU A 185 -33.97 12.20 -2.25
N GLY A 186 -33.75 12.73 -1.04
CA GLY A 186 -33.24 11.96 0.09
C GLY A 186 -34.32 11.05 0.70
N GLU A 187 -35.56 11.51 0.78
CA GLU A 187 -36.71 10.74 1.30
C GLU A 187 -37.30 9.74 0.26
N LEU A 188 -37.05 9.94 -1.04
CA LEU A 188 -37.46 9.00 -2.10
C LEU A 188 -36.50 7.81 -2.32
N LYS A 189 -35.47 7.64 -1.48
CA LYS A 189 -34.61 6.45 -1.50
C LYS A 189 -35.04 5.36 -0.50
N ASN A 190 -36.20 5.50 0.13
CA ASN A 190 -36.78 4.51 1.07
C ASN A 190 -38.27 4.20 0.80
N ILE A 191 -38.76 4.33 -0.43
CA ILE A 191 -40.09 3.81 -0.82
C ILE A 191 -39.97 3.19 -2.21
N ASP A 192 -39.60 1.91 -2.23
CA ASP A 192 -40.08 0.84 -3.12
C ASP A 192 -39.06 -0.32 -3.10
N ASP A 193 -39.06 -1.06 -1.99
CA ASP A 193 -38.70 -2.48 -1.99
C ASP A 193 -39.93 -3.25 -1.50
N PHE A 194 -40.78 -3.63 -2.46
CA PHE A 194 -42.09 -4.26 -2.24
C PHE A 194 -41.96 -5.79 -2.07
N ASP A 195 -40.85 -6.29 -1.52
CA ASP A 195 -40.59 -7.73 -1.34
C ASP A 195 -40.19 -8.13 0.10
N SER A 196 -40.23 -7.22 1.08
CA SER A 196 -39.94 -7.52 2.50
C SER A 196 -41.13 -7.39 3.46
N GLU A 197 -42.35 -7.20 2.94
CA GLU A 197 -43.58 -7.14 3.77
C GLU A 197 -44.36 -8.47 3.84
N PHE A 198 -43.83 -9.56 3.26
CA PHE A 198 -44.44 -10.90 3.37
C PHE A 198 -43.80 -11.80 4.44
N GLU A 199 -42.85 -11.31 5.23
CA GLU A 199 -42.17 -12.09 6.29
C GLU A 199 -42.72 -11.87 7.72
N GLN A 200 -43.78 -11.08 7.91
CA GLN A 200 -44.42 -10.92 9.22
C GLN A 200 -45.95 -10.91 9.12
N LEU A 201 -46.54 -12.11 8.95
CA LEU A 201 -47.89 -12.55 9.35
C LEU A 201 -48.09 -13.93 8.69
N GLY A 202 -47.68 -15.03 9.30
CA GLY A 202 -48.48 -15.72 10.30
C GLY A 202 -49.05 -17.03 9.74
N ASP A 203 -48.32 -18.12 10.01
CA ASP A 203 -48.67 -19.54 10.01
C ASP A 203 -50.15 -19.95 9.79
N VAL A 204 -50.42 -20.70 8.70
CA VAL A 204 -51.54 -21.67 8.61
C VAL A 204 -51.12 -22.86 7.72
N ASP A 205 -50.52 -23.85 8.37
CA ASP A 205 -50.73 -25.30 8.24
C ASP A 205 -51.01 -25.93 6.84
N ILE A 206 -49.94 -26.46 6.23
CA ILE A 206 -49.95 -27.25 4.99
C ILE A 206 -50.38 -28.72 5.23
N ASP A 207 -50.59 -29.15 6.48
CA ASP A 207 -51.08 -30.52 6.78
C ASP A 207 -52.60 -30.67 6.59
N ALA A 208 -53.37 -29.57 6.55
CA ALA A 208 -54.82 -29.60 6.31
C ALA A 208 -55.21 -29.82 4.83
N GLU A 209 -54.32 -29.50 3.88
CA GLU A 209 -54.61 -29.55 2.45
C GLU A 209 -54.15 -30.88 1.79
N LEU A 210 -53.35 -31.68 2.51
CA LEU A 210 -52.86 -33.01 2.10
C LEU A 210 -53.84 -34.15 2.43
N GLU A 211 -54.77 -33.96 3.37
CA GLU A 211 -55.86 -34.90 3.69
C GLU A 211 -57.02 -34.86 2.67
N LYS A 212 -57.17 -33.76 1.91
CA LYS A 212 -58.18 -33.66 0.83
C LYS A 212 -57.84 -34.46 -0.42
N TYR A 213 -56.57 -34.86 -0.60
CA TYR A 213 -56.14 -35.74 -1.69
C TYR A 213 -56.03 -37.22 -1.30
N LYS A 214 -56.31 -37.59 -0.04
CA LYS A 214 -56.25 -38.99 0.42
C LYS A 214 -57.55 -39.56 1.00
N SER A 215 -58.60 -38.76 1.19
CA SER A 215 -59.89 -39.19 1.76
C SER A 215 -61.06 -39.26 0.76
N GLY A 216 -60.77 -39.28 -0.54
CA GLY A 216 -61.78 -39.50 -1.58
C GLY A 216 -61.24 -40.31 -2.75
N LEU A 217 -61.31 -41.64 -2.62
CA LEU A 217 -61.39 -42.66 -3.70
C LEU A 217 -60.56 -42.45 -4.96
#